data_AF-A0A924W080-F1
#
_entry.id   AF-A0A924W080-F1
#
_cell.length_a   1.000
_cell.length_b   1.000
_cell.length_c   1.000
_cell.angle_alpha   90.00
_cell.angle_beta   90.00
_cell.angle_gamma   90.00
#
_symmetry.space_group_name_H-M   'P 1'
#
loop_
_entity.id
_entity.type
_entity.pdbx_description
1 polymer ?
#
loop_
_entity_poly.entity_id
_entity_poly.type
_entity_poly.pdbx_seq_one_letter_code
_entity_poly.pdbx_strand_id
1 'polypeptide(L)' 'MKKYFPHTLLTIYIIEFVVCAIHPYSRAVWYVENGPIVALVAVMTFLYYKKVRFSNWIYAMIFILPFWHTIGGHY' A
#
# COMPACT_ATOMS: atom_id res chain seq x y z
N MET A 1 9.10 -18.98 3.74
CA MET A 1 8.18 -17.85 3.98
C MET A 1 8.86 -16.48 4.20
N LYS A 2 10.04 -16.37 4.85
CA LYS A 2 10.69 -15.06 5.13
C LYS A 2 11.16 -14.23 3.93
N LYS A 3 11.40 -14.84 2.75
CA LYS A 3 12.02 -14.17 1.59
C LYS A 3 11.02 -13.37 0.72
N TYR A 4 9.74 -13.74 0.76
CA TYR A 4 8.68 -13.16 -0.08
C TYR A 4 7.70 -12.28 0.70
N PHE A 5 7.87 -12.15 2.02
CA PHE A 5 6.98 -11.38 2.89
C PHE A 5 6.62 -9.97 2.36
N PRO A 6 7.58 -9.10 1.96
CA PRO A 6 7.24 -7.78 1.41
C PRO A 6 6.51 -7.85 0.07
N HIS A 7 6.74 -8.90 -0.74
CA HIS A 7 6.02 -9.09 -2.00
C HIS A 7 4.57 -9.50 -1.73
N THR A 8 4.33 -10.37 -0.76
CA THR A 8 2.98 -10.77 -0.35
C THR A 8 2.17 -9.57 0.13
N LEU A 9 2.76 -8.71 0.98
CA LEU A 9 2.12 -7.48 1.44
C LEU A 9 1.79 -6.54 0.27
N LEU A 10 2.72 -6.37 -0.67
CA LEU A 10 2.48 -5.55 -1.86
C LEU A 10 1.33 -6.10 -2.71
N THR A 11 1.27 -7.42 -2.92
CA THR A 11 0.17 -8.06 -3.67
C THR A 11 -1.18 -7.85 -2.98
N ILE A 12 -1.24 -8.00 -1.65
CA ILE A 12 -2.48 -7.77 -0.88
C ILE A 12 -2.95 -6.32 -1.06
N TYR A 13 -2.04 -5.34 -0.91
CA TYR A 13 -2.36 -3.93 -1.10
C TYR A 13 -2.88 -3.63 -2.51
N ILE A 14 -2.25 -4.19 -3.56
CA ILE A 14 -2.70 -3.97 -4.94
C ILE A 14 -4.12 -4.49 -5.14
N ILE A 15 -4.43 -5.68 -4.61
CA ILE A 15 -5.77 -6.26 -4.72
C ILE A 15 -6.79 -5.37 -4.00
N GLU A 16 -6.51 -4.97 -2.76
CA GLU A 16 -7.35 -4.07 -1.98
C GLU A 16 -7.59 -2.74 -2.70
N PHE A 17 -6.53 -2.10 -3.18
CA PHE A 17 -6.61 -0.83 -3.90
C PHE A 17 -7.49 -0.94 -5.15
N VAL A 18 -7.33 -2.03 -5.94
CA VAL A 18 -8.16 -2.25 -7.13
C VAL A 18 -9.62 -2.48 -6.75
N VAL A 19 -9.90 -3.27 -5.71
CA VAL A 19 -11.27 -3.52 -5.24
C VAL A 19 -11.95 -2.23 -4.77
N CYS A 20 -11.28 -1.45 -3.91
CA CYS A 20 -11.81 -0.19 -3.41
C CYS A 20 -11.90 0.90 -4.49
N ALA A 21 -11.13 0.81 -5.57
CA ALA A 21 -11.20 1.74 -6.70
C ALA A 21 -12.41 1.52 -7.65
N ILE A 22 -13.14 0.40 -7.55
CA ILE A 22 -14.25 0.09 -8.47
C ILE A 22 -15.43 1.06 -8.29
N HIS A 23 -15.76 1.41 -7.03
CA HIS A 23 -16.90 2.29 -6.75
C HIS A 23 -16.68 3.17 -5.49
N PRO A 24 -15.66 4.05 -5.47
CA PRO A 24 -15.43 4.94 -4.33
C PRO A 24 -16.56 5.96 -4.20
N TYR A 25 -16.85 6.39 -2.96
CA TYR A 25 -17.87 7.40 -2.65
C TYR A 25 -17.69 8.69 -3.46
N SER A 26 -16.45 9.18 -3.58
CA SER A 26 -16.09 10.29 -4.47
C SER A 26 -14.74 10.04 -5.13
N ARG A 27 -14.71 10.02 -6.47
CA ARG A 27 -13.48 9.81 -7.24
C ARG A 27 -12.44 10.92 -7.01
N ALA A 28 -12.87 12.16 -6.87
CA ALA A 28 -11.96 13.29 -6.64
C ALA A 28 -11.26 13.17 -5.27
N VAL A 29 -12.02 12.83 -4.23
CA VAL A 29 -11.49 12.61 -2.87
C VAL A 29 -10.57 11.38 -2.86
N TRP A 30 -11.00 10.29 -3.50
CA TRP A 30 -10.21 9.06 -3.66
C TRP A 30 -8.79 9.31 -4.20
N TYR A 31 -8.66 10.14 -5.24
CA TYR A 31 -7.33 10.46 -5.80
C TYR A 31 -6.46 11.28 -4.86
N VAL A 32 -7.05 12.26 -4.17
CA VAL A 32 -6.33 13.14 -3.24
C VAL A 32 -5.88 12.38 -2.00
N GLU A 33 -6.73 11.50 -1.48
CA GLU A 33 -6.46 10.73 -0.27
C GLU A 33 -5.53 9.54 -0.52
N ASN A 34 -5.71 8.81 -1.63
CA ASN A 34 -4.83 7.68 -1.93
C ASN A 34 -3.55 8.08 -2.65
N GLY A 35 -3.44 9.27 -3.24
CA GLY A 35 -2.21 9.75 -3.88
C GLY A 35 -0.97 9.65 -2.98
N PRO A 36 -1.00 10.20 -1.75
CA PRO A 36 0.07 10.05 -0.76
C PRO A 36 0.37 8.60 -0.38
N ILE A 37 -0.65 7.75 -0.29
CA ILE A 37 -0.50 6.33 0.07
C ILE A 37 0.20 5.55 -1.06
N VAL A 38 -0.22 5.76 -2.30
CA VAL A 38 0.42 5.17 -3.48
C VAL A 38 1.87 5.66 -3.60
N ALA A 39 2.12 6.94 -3.33
CA ALA A 39 3.47 7.49 -3.30
C ALA A 39 4.35 6.83 -2.21
N LEU A 40 3.83 6.59 -1.01
CA LEU A 40 4.52 5.85 0.06
C LEU A 40 4.91 4.44 -0.41
N VAL A 41 3.97 3.69 -0.97
CA VAL A 41 4.20 2.31 -1.45
C VAL A 41 5.21 2.30 -2.61
N ALA A 42 5.15 3.29 -3.50
CA ALA A 42 6.11 3.47 -4.59
C ALA A 42 7.53 3.74 -4.05
N VAL A 43 7.68 4.63 -3.08
CA VAL A 43 8.98 4.92 -2.42
C VAL A 43 9.53 3.68 -1.74
N MET A 44 8.69 2.91 -1.03
CA MET A 44 9.09 1.64 -0.40
C MET A 44 9.57 0.61 -1.43
N THR A 45 8.86 0.49 -2.55
CA THR A 45 9.23 -0.41 -3.65
C THR A 45 10.54 0.03 -4.30
N PHE A 46 10.74 1.33 -4.51
CA PHE A 46 11.97 1.89 -5.03
C PHE A 46 13.18 1.64 -4.11
N LEU A 47 13.01 1.82 -2.80
CA LEU A 47 14.05 1.53 -1.82
C LEU A 47 14.41 0.03 -1.80
N TYR A 48 13.42 -0.84 -1.93
CA TYR A 48 13.65 -2.29 -2.07
C TYR A 48 14.48 -2.62 -3.31
N TYR A 49 14.19 -1.96 -4.44
CA TYR A 49 14.94 -2.09 -5.69
C TYR A 49 16.39 -1.59 -5.56
N LYS A 50 16.60 -0.50 -4.81
CA LYS A 50 17.93 0.02 -4.45
C LYS A 50 18.70 -0.85 -3.45
N LYS A 51 18.20 -2.05 -3.12
CA LYS A 51 18.76 -2.99 -2.14
C LYS A 51 18.73 -2.50 -0.69
N VAL A 52 17.95 -1.46 -0.38
CA VAL A 52 17.65 -1.08 1.01
C VAL A 52 16.59 -2.05 1.52
N ARG A 53 17.01 -2.97 2.39
CA ARG A 53 16.15 -4.04 2.92
C ARG A 53 15.81 -3.76 4.38
N PHE A 54 14.55 -3.50 4.66
CA PHE A 54 14.04 -3.42 6.02
C PHE A 54 13.76 -4.82 6.58
N SER A 55 13.59 -4.92 7.90
CA SER A 55 13.14 -6.15 8.53
C SER A 55 11.67 -6.42 8.18
N ASN A 56 11.27 -7.70 8.19
CA ASN A 56 9.87 -8.08 7.94
C ASN A 56 8.89 -7.40 8.92
N TRP A 57 9.34 -7.14 10.16
CA TRP A 57 8.53 -6.42 11.15
C TRP A 57 8.25 -4.97 10.72
N ILE A 58 9.25 -4.27 10.20
CA ILE A 58 9.08 -2.90 9.70
C ILE A 58 8.12 -2.90 8.50
N TYR A 59 8.25 -3.85 7.57
CA TYR A 59 7.29 -3.97 6.46
C TYR A 59 5.85 -4.20 6.95
N ALA A 60 5.66 -5.01 7.99
CA ALA A 60 4.33 -5.23 8.57
C ALA A 60 3.76 -3.96 9.20
N MET A 61 4.58 -3.19 9.94
CA MET A 61 4.17 -1.93 10.56
C MET A 61 3.83 -0.86 9.50
N ILE A 62 4.65 -0.76 8.45
CA ILE A 62 4.42 0.19 7.35
C ILE A 62 3.13 -0.17 6.60
N PHE A 63 2.80 -1.44 6.48
CA PHE A 63 1.61 -1.91 5.75
C PHE A 63 0.28 -1.55 6.43
N ILE A 64 0.25 -1.31 7.74
CA ILE A 64 -1.00 -0.96 8.45
C ILE A 64 -1.60 0.34 7.90
N LEU A 65 -0.76 1.34 7.65
CA LEU A 65 -1.19 2.64 7.14
C LEU A 65 -1.88 2.54 5.76
N PRO A 66 -1.25 2.01 4.68
CA PRO A 66 -1.89 1.89 3.38
C PRO A 66 -3.14 1.01 3.42
N PHE A 67 -3.14 -0.06 4.21
CA PHE A 67 -4.29 -0.96 4.33
C PHE A 67 -5.52 -0.23 4.92
N TRP A 68 -5.39 0.32 6.13
CA TRP A 68 -6.51 1.02 6.77
C TRP A 68 -6.91 2.31 6.05
N HIS A 69 -5.95 3.05 5.50
CA HIS A 69 -6.24 4.32 4.82
C HIS A 69 -6.96 4.10 3.48
N THR A 70 -6.62 3.04 2.74
CA THR A 70 -7.31 2.74 1.47
C THR A 70 -8.75 2.26 1.70
N ILE A 71 -9.01 1.53 2.79
CA ILE A 71 -10.37 1.23 3.24
C ILE A 71 -11.08 2.52 3.67
N GLY A 72 -10.43 3.36 4.48
CA GLY A 72 -10.97 4.63 4.95
C GLY A 72 -11.33 5.60 3.83
N GLY A 73 -10.54 5.67 2.76
CA GLY A 73 -10.83 6.53 1.61
C GLY A 73 -11.91 5.98 0.66
N HIS A 74 -12.32 4.72 0.83
CA HIS A 74 -13.42 4.13 0.05
C HIS A 74 -14.79 4.50 0.59
N TYR A 75 -14.92 4.48 1.93
CA TYR A 75 -16.16 4.74 2.67
C TYR A 75 -16.30 6.21 3.04
#